data_AF-A0A6S8WGN4-F1
#
_entry.id   AF-A0A6S8WGN4-F1
#
_cell.length_a   1.000
_cell.length_b   1.000
_cell.length_c   1.000
_cell.angle_alpha   90.00
_cell.angle_beta   90.00
_cell.angle_gamma   90.00
#
_symmetry.space_group_name_H-M   'P 1'
#
loop_
_entity.id
_entity.type
_entity.pdbx_description
1 polymer ?
#
loop_
_entity_poly.entity_id
_entity_poly.type
_entity_poly.pdbx_seq_one_letter_code
_entity_poly.pdbx_strand_id
1 'polypeptide(L)'
;MRILTALALAIGAAAQDGALIELDGSGTTNPSKYFWEVGSIFMARAKPAVRITYRAVGSSTGQYEFMGNTDDDPLAVNAHEGGAYNDFGSGDMPFPKDKYDAMRSAGVEVLHVPFALGAMAFFDNVPADYQPDNGLKLTACVLADIFNGVITTWDDEAILEIQDGDFDPPSGEKIVVYHRTYGSSTTKGITQYLHAACPDKWPADKVGSKIDWPASTFNVEGSGQMSAMIAATEWSIGYIDSGHGIEDGLHEIALQNKDGNYWTTSASIAQGGVQMAAEEALKTGVMPDDPAADFSEVSLHNMPGETTWPIVAISYMYIREDQTGNNKKGPLLKAWVEFVLSPRGQEMVKLYNFQPVPADVLEMAQKAIGMMKTDDEPEWTFEYDTDKGGGQLDYVISAKRRHYYEYALGVQSDLIEGDGDEAEDGGDHDGPGGDHDHGWGSVVSCVVY
;
A
#
# COMPACT_ATOMS: atom_id res chain seq x y z
N MET A 1 -34.05 -33.20 64.90
CA MET A 1 -33.35 -33.91 63.81
C MET A 1 -33.86 -33.39 62.49
N ARG A 2 -33.06 -32.55 61.81
CA ARG A 2 -32.96 -32.32 60.35
C ARG A 2 -32.19 -31.01 60.17
N ILE A 3 -30.87 -31.14 60.12
CA ILE A 3 -29.94 -30.11 59.69
C ILE A 3 -30.01 -30.08 58.16
N LEU A 4 -30.45 -28.97 57.59
CA LEU A 4 -30.33 -28.68 56.17
C LEU A 4 -29.08 -27.82 56.00
N THR A 5 -28.00 -28.46 55.57
CA THR A 5 -26.75 -27.79 55.16
C THR A 5 -26.96 -27.23 53.76
N ALA A 6 -27.16 -25.92 53.64
CA ALA A 6 -27.10 -25.23 52.36
C ALA A 6 -25.63 -24.96 52.04
N LEU A 7 -25.07 -25.73 51.11
CA LEU A 7 -23.75 -25.49 50.54
C LEU A 7 -23.89 -24.37 49.50
N ALA A 8 -23.53 -23.15 49.87
CA ALA A 8 -23.40 -22.06 48.91
C ALA A 8 -22.13 -22.30 48.08
N LEU A 9 -22.28 -22.76 46.84
CA LEU A 9 -21.23 -22.66 45.83
C LEU A 9 -21.03 -21.18 45.50
N ALA A 10 -20.04 -20.54 46.11
CA ALA A 10 -19.49 -19.31 45.58
C ALA A 10 -18.67 -19.66 44.34
N ILE A 11 -19.28 -19.58 43.16
CA ILE A 11 -18.53 -19.49 41.91
C ILE A 11 -17.92 -18.10 41.93
N GLY A 12 -16.67 -18.02 42.40
CA GLY A 12 -15.82 -16.86 42.12
C GLY A 12 -15.59 -16.83 40.62
N ALA A 13 -16.42 -16.08 39.89
CA ALA A 13 -16.03 -15.58 38.59
C ALA A 13 -14.83 -14.68 38.86
N ALA A 14 -13.62 -15.20 38.65
CA ALA A 14 -12.48 -14.36 38.40
C ALA A 14 -12.86 -13.53 37.17
N ALA A 15 -13.25 -12.28 37.38
CA ALA A 15 -13.28 -11.30 36.31
C ALA A 15 -11.85 -11.28 35.77
N GLN A 16 -11.65 -11.87 34.59
CA GLN A 16 -10.40 -11.72 33.86
C GLN A 16 -10.35 -10.22 33.55
N ASP A 17 -9.51 -9.50 34.27
CA ASP A 17 -9.22 -8.09 34.06
C ASP A 17 -8.43 -7.98 32.76
N GLY A 18 -9.09 -8.29 31.64
CA GLY A 18 -8.53 -8.23 30.30
C GLY A 18 -8.62 -6.79 29.83
N ALA A 19 -7.78 -5.92 30.39
CA ALA A 19 -7.64 -4.55 29.89
C ALA A 19 -7.43 -4.58 28.37
N LEU A 20 -8.27 -3.85 27.65
CA LEU A 20 -8.16 -3.69 26.20
C LEU A 20 -6.81 -3.07 25.86
N ILE A 21 -6.03 -3.73 24.99
CA ILE A 21 -4.77 -3.19 24.48
C ILE A 21 -5.08 -2.53 23.13
N GLU A 22 -4.95 -1.21 23.08
CA GLU A 22 -5.29 -0.41 21.89
C GLU A 22 -4.02 0.02 21.16
N LEU A 23 -4.05 -0.10 19.83
CA LEU A 23 -3.02 0.40 18.93
C LEU A 23 -3.67 1.26 17.85
N ASP A 24 -3.39 2.55 17.85
CA ASP A 24 -3.96 3.51 16.92
C ASP A 24 -2.89 4.04 15.97
N GLY A 25 -3.07 3.81 14.66
CA GLY A 25 -2.20 4.33 13.62
C GLY A 25 -2.87 5.38 12.76
N SER A 26 -2.08 6.22 12.09
CA SER A 26 -2.60 7.10 11.05
C SER A 26 -1.54 7.49 10.01
N GLY A 27 -1.99 7.81 8.80
CA GLY A 27 -1.05 8.01 7.72
C GLY A 27 -1.63 8.05 6.32
N THR A 28 -0.77 7.73 5.36
CA THR A 28 -1.15 7.58 3.95
C THR A 28 -2.39 6.69 3.76
N THR A 29 -3.20 7.05 2.78
CA THR A 29 -4.38 6.29 2.38
C THR A 29 -4.03 5.01 1.62
N ASN A 30 -2.86 4.95 0.97
CA ASN A 30 -2.49 3.89 0.05
C ASN A 30 -2.52 2.48 0.69
N PRO A 31 -1.83 2.23 1.82
CA PRO A 31 -1.82 0.92 2.48
C PRO A 31 -3.01 0.70 3.44
N SER A 32 -4.04 1.55 3.44
CA SER A 32 -5.07 1.48 4.49
C SER A 32 -5.83 0.16 4.50
N LYS A 33 -6.17 -0.37 3.32
CA LYS A 33 -6.86 -1.67 3.19
C LYS A 33 -6.00 -2.83 3.70
N TYR A 34 -4.70 -2.79 3.41
CA TYR A 34 -3.74 -3.75 3.93
C TYR A 34 -3.66 -3.69 5.46
N PHE A 35 -3.50 -2.50 6.05
CA PHE A 35 -3.47 -2.34 7.51
C PHE A 35 -4.79 -2.72 8.16
N TRP A 36 -5.96 -2.43 7.58
CA TRP A 36 -7.23 -2.87 8.16
C TRP A 36 -7.36 -4.41 8.19
N GLU A 37 -6.86 -5.08 7.17
CA GLU A 37 -6.83 -6.56 7.14
C GLU A 37 -5.87 -7.12 8.20
N VAL A 38 -4.65 -6.59 8.28
CA VAL A 38 -3.70 -7.01 9.33
C VAL A 38 -4.27 -6.71 10.73
N GLY A 39 -4.92 -5.56 10.92
CA GLY A 39 -5.60 -5.20 12.17
C GLY A 39 -6.68 -6.20 12.53
N SER A 40 -7.50 -6.59 11.55
CA SER A 40 -8.54 -7.61 11.71
C SER A 40 -7.96 -8.98 12.08
N ILE A 41 -6.81 -9.36 11.52
CA ILE A 41 -6.07 -10.57 11.90
C ILE A 41 -5.70 -10.53 13.38
N PHE A 42 -5.12 -9.44 13.88
CA PHE A 42 -4.75 -9.32 15.29
C PHE A 42 -5.97 -9.37 16.21
N MET A 43 -7.01 -8.59 15.89
CA MET A 43 -8.24 -8.52 16.69
C MET A 43 -8.99 -9.87 16.73
N ALA A 44 -8.96 -10.64 15.63
CA ALA A 44 -9.59 -11.95 15.57
C ALA A 44 -8.75 -13.06 16.20
N ARG A 45 -7.42 -12.94 16.17
CA ARG A 45 -6.49 -14.02 16.50
C ARG A 45 -5.68 -13.81 17.77
N ALA A 46 -5.87 -12.72 18.52
CA ALA A 46 -5.37 -12.57 19.88
C ALA A 46 -6.32 -13.20 20.90
N LYS A 47 -5.79 -13.60 22.06
CA LYS A 47 -6.62 -14.03 23.20
C LYS A 47 -6.97 -12.87 24.14
N PRO A 48 -6.03 -11.98 24.53
CA PRO A 48 -6.35 -10.69 25.11
C PRO A 48 -7.19 -9.86 24.15
N ALA A 49 -8.03 -8.98 24.72
CA ALA A 49 -8.75 -8.00 23.92
C ALA A 49 -7.76 -7.01 23.30
N VAL A 50 -7.71 -6.98 21.97
CA VAL A 50 -6.90 -6.06 21.18
C VAL A 50 -7.83 -5.24 20.30
N ARG A 51 -7.57 -3.94 20.17
CA ARG A 51 -8.18 -3.07 19.16
C ARG A 51 -7.08 -2.38 18.38
N ILE A 52 -7.02 -2.63 17.07
CA ILE A 52 -6.11 -1.93 16.17
C ILE A 52 -6.94 -1.04 15.25
N THR A 53 -6.66 0.26 15.23
CA THR A 53 -7.28 1.19 14.30
C THR A 53 -6.23 1.83 13.40
N TYR A 54 -6.63 2.17 12.17
CA TYR A 54 -5.80 2.94 11.26
C TYR A 54 -6.63 4.01 10.57
N ARG A 55 -6.24 5.27 10.73
CA ARG A 55 -6.87 6.42 10.08
C ARG A 55 -6.13 6.79 8.79
N ALA A 56 -6.80 6.60 7.66
CA ALA A 56 -6.32 6.99 6.33
C ALA A 56 -6.52 8.51 6.10
N VAL A 57 -5.55 9.32 6.52
CA VAL A 57 -5.63 10.80 6.56
C VAL A 57 -4.61 11.51 5.66
N GLY A 58 -3.79 10.74 4.94
CA GLY A 58 -2.68 11.22 4.12
C GLY A 58 -1.37 11.32 4.90
N SER A 59 -0.23 11.15 4.20
CA SER A 59 1.10 11.09 4.82
C SER A 59 1.43 12.32 5.67
N SER A 60 1.12 13.53 5.18
CA SER A 60 1.43 14.77 5.91
C SER A 60 0.68 14.88 7.24
N THR A 61 -0.61 14.51 7.24
CA THR A 61 -1.44 14.50 8.45
C THR A 61 -0.98 13.41 9.41
N GLY A 62 -0.65 12.22 8.91
CA GLY A 62 -0.10 11.15 9.75
C GLY A 62 1.26 11.49 10.37
N GLN A 63 2.14 12.18 9.63
CA GLN A 63 3.39 12.70 10.19
C GLN A 63 3.14 13.75 11.29
N TYR A 64 2.16 14.65 11.10
CA TYR A 64 1.76 15.60 12.13
C TYR A 64 1.20 14.91 13.38
N GLU A 65 0.27 13.97 13.19
CA GLU A 65 -0.33 13.18 14.27
C GLU A 65 0.74 12.35 15.00
N PHE A 66 1.74 11.83 14.25
CA PHE A 66 2.88 11.11 14.80
C PHE A 66 3.82 11.97 15.60
N MET A 67 4.14 13.18 15.16
CA MET A 67 5.04 14.08 15.91
C MET A 67 4.44 14.49 17.26
N GLY A 68 3.13 14.72 17.34
CA GLY A 68 2.47 15.20 18.55
C GLY A 68 2.79 16.68 18.86
N ASN A 69 2.36 17.16 20.04
CA ASN A 69 2.68 18.51 20.50
C ASN A 69 4.14 18.61 20.99
N THR A 70 4.86 19.65 20.57
CA THR A 70 6.07 20.12 21.26
C THR A 70 5.82 21.58 21.62
N ASP A 71 6.06 21.95 22.89
CA ASP A 71 5.59 23.21 23.49
C ASP A 71 6.16 24.51 22.87
N ASP A 72 6.84 24.43 21.73
CA ASP A 72 7.51 25.54 21.04
C ASP A 72 7.13 25.74 19.54
N ASP A 73 6.06 25.10 18.99
CA ASP A 73 5.61 25.31 17.59
C ASP A 73 4.19 25.91 17.44
N PRO A 74 4.01 27.08 16.77
CA PRO A 74 2.71 27.70 16.47
C PRO A 74 1.80 26.94 15.47
N LEU A 75 2.21 25.78 14.93
CA LEU A 75 1.37 24.91 14.10
C LEU A 75 0.60 23.83 14.88
N ALA A 76 0.76 23.75 16.21
CA ALA A 76 -0.01 22.85 17.06
C ALA A 76 -1.38 23.46 17.43
N VAL A 77 -2.48 22.82 16.99
CA VAL A 77 -3.83 23.12 17.48
C VAL A 77 -4.43 21.88 18.17
N ASN A 78 -4.53 22.00 19.50
CA ASN A 78 -5.31 21.22 20.47
C ASN A 78 -4.97 19.72 20.63
N ALA A 79 -3.95 19.45 21.46
CA ALA A 79 -3.72 18.14 22.06
C ALA A 79 -4.52 17.97 23.36
N HIS A 80 -5.03 16.75 23.56
CA HIS A 80 -5.35 16.22 24.88
C HIS A 80 -3.99 15.96 25.56
N GLU A 81 -3.57 16.85 26.47
CA GLU A 81 -2.47 16.67 27.44
C GLU A 81 -1.21 15.89 26.96
N GLY A 82 -0.45 16.45 26.01
CA GLY A 82 1.02 16.30 25.99
C GLY A 82 1.68 15.09 25.29
N GLY A 83 1.04 14.44 24.30
CA GLY A 83 1.64 13.30 23.58
C GLY A 83 1.41 13.27 22.06
N ALA A 84 1.94 12.23 21.40
CA ALA A 84 1.58 11.85 20.02
C ALA A 84 0.09 11.51 19.92
N TYR A 85 -0.53 11.76 18.76
CA TYR A 85 -1.94 11.43 18.53
C TYR A 85 -2.16 10.01 18.00
N ASN A 86 -1.07 9.33 17.64
CA ASN A 86 -1.05 7.95 17.18
C ASN A 86 0.14 7.21 17.82
N ASP A 87 0.06 5.89 17.82
CA ASP A 87 1.11 4.99 18.29
C ASP A 87 2.12 4.67 17.18
N PHE A 88 1.67 4.71 15.93
CA PHE A 88 2.52 4.63 14.74
C PHE A 88 1.99 5.51 13.60
N GLY A 89 2.92 6.02 12.80
CA GLY A 89 2.60 6.76 11.58
C GLY A 89 2.81 5.90 10.32
N SER A 90 2.26 6.33 9.18
CA SER A 90 2.65 5.78 7.89
C SER A 90 2.63 6.83 6.78
N GLY A 91 3.51 6.71 5.79
CA GLY A 91 3.54 7.61 4.64
C GLY A 91 4.26 7.01 3.45
N ASP A 92 3.94 7.51 2.25
CA ASP A 92 4.64 7.16 1.00
C ASP A 92 5.84 8.08 0.71
N MET A 93 6.30 8.81 1.74
CA MET A 93 7.37 9.81 1.66
C MET A 93 8.16 9.74 2.96
N PRO A 94 9.46 10.03 2.98
CA PRO A 94 10.18 10.17 4.24
C PRO A 94 9.72 11.40 5.04
N PHE A 95 10.14 11.50 6.30
CA PHE A 95 10.01 12.76 7.02
C PHE A 95 10.86 13.85 6.35
N PRO A 96 10.31 15.05 6.12
CA PRO A 96 11.09 16.22 5.79
C PRO A 96 12.20 16.48 6.82
N LYS A 97 13.33 17.02 6.35
CA LYS A 97 14.52 17.22 7.17
C LYS A 97 14.26 18.03 8.45
N ASP A 98 13.54 19.13 8.33
CA ASP A 98 13.17 20.00 9.44
C ASP A 98 12.37 19.26 10.52
N LYS A 99 11.42 18.41 10.11
CA LYS A 99 10.63 17.59 11.04
C LYS A 99 11.44 16.47 11.68
N TYR A 100 12.33 15.83 10.91
CA TYR A 100 13.25 14.82 11.43
C TYR A 100 14.19 15.43 12.48
N ASP A 101 14.83 16.55 12.17
CA ASP A 101 15.74 17.26 13.08
C ASP A 101 15.00 17.77 14.34
N ALA A 102 13.75 18.22 14.20
CA ALA A 102 12.90 18.63 15.32
C ALA A 102 12.58 17.48 16.27
N MET A 103 12.16 16.31 15.75
CA MET A 103 11.91 15.12 16.57
C MET A 103 13.16 14.70 17.34
N ARG A 104 14.31 14.62 16.67
CA ARG A 104 15.58 14.28 17.33
C ARG A 104 15.97 15.28 18.41
N SER A 105 15.77 16.57 18.16
CA SER A 105 16.02 17.63 19.14
C SER A 105 15.11 17.52 20.38
N ALA A 106 13.89 17.00 20.21
CA ALA A 106 12.97 16.67 21.29
C ALA A 106 13.26 15.31 21.97
N GLY A 107 14.35 14.63 21.60
CA GLY A 107 14.73 13.31 22.14
C GLY A 107 13.90 12.15 21.56
N VAL A 108 13.21 12.37 20.45
CA VAL A 108 12.41 11.36 19.75
C VAL A 108 13.21 10.85 18.56
N GLU A 109 13.73 9.63 18.67
CA GLU A 109 14.30 8.90 17.54
C GLU A 109 13.18 8.22 16.75
N VAL A 110 13.05 8.57 15.47
CA VAL A 110 12.07 7.98 14.54
C VAL A 110 12.75 6.91 13.69
N LEU A 111 12.16 5.73 13.65
CA LEU A 111 12.55 4.63 12.78
C LEU A 111 11.69 4.69 11.52
N HIS A 112 12.32 4.80 10.36
CA HIS A 112 11.69 4.64 9.05
C HIS A 112 11.73 3.16 8.67
N VAL A 113 10.55 2.55 8.53
CA VAL A 113 10.43 1.11 8.27
C VAL A 113 9.75 0.90 6.92
N PRO A 114 10.51 0.78 5.81
CA PRO A 114 9.95 0.39 4.52
C PRO A 114 9.26 -0.97 4.63
N PHE A 115 8.04 -1.09 4.10
CA PHE A 115 7.32 -2.37 4.13
C PHE A 115 6.67 -2.75 2.80
N ALA A 116 6.47 -1.80 1.90
CA ALA A 116 5.87 -2.04 0.60
C ALA A 116 6.39 -1.03 -0.43
N LEU A 117 6.39 -1.44 -1.70
CA LEU A 117 6.75 -0.59 -2.83
C LEU A 117 5.53 -0.41 -3.73
N GLY A 118 5.29 0.83 -4.14
CA GLY A 118 4.29 1.18 -5.14
C GLY A 118 4.95 1.62 -6.44
N ALA A 119 4.23 1.56 -7.55
CA ALA A 119 4.68 2.08 -8.83
C ALA A 119 3.60 2.99 -9.43
N MET A 120 4.05 4.01 -10.15
CA MET A 120 3.18 4.95 -10.86
C MET A 120 3.53 4.90 -12.33
N ALA A 121 2.53 5.04 -13.20
CA ALA A 121 2.74 4.87 -14.62
C ALA A 121 1.93 5.86 -15.44
N PHE A 122 2.35 6.01 -16.68
CA PHE A 122 1.62 6.74 -17.70
C PHE A 122 0.83 5.74 -18.55
N PHE A 123 -0.38 6.13 -18.87
CA PHE A 123 -1.29 5.33 -19.67
C PHE A 123 -1.86 6.19 -20.78
N ASP A 124 -2.02 5.59 -21.95
CA ASP A 124 -2.61 6.22 -23.11
C ASP A 124 -3.90 5.50 -23.54
N ASN A 125 -4.58 6.10 -24.51
CA ASN A 125 -5.65 5.49 -25.25
C ASN A 125 -5.44 5.72 -26.75
N VAL A 126 -4.26 5.33 -27.24
CA VAL A 126 -4.02 5.22 -28.68
C VAL A 126 -4.90 4.09 -29.23
N PRO A 127 -5.67 4.31 -30.32
CA PRO A 127 -6.52 3.26 -30.87
C PRO A 127 -5.71 2.02 -31.27
N ALA A 128 -6.29 0.84 -31.09
CA ALA A 128 -5.61 -0.45 -31.24
C ALA A 128 -4.91 -0.63 -32.61
N ASP A 129 -5.45 -0.06 -33.69
CA ASP A 129 -4.86 -0.13 -35.04
C ASP A 129 -3.50 0.61 -35.15
N TYR A 130 -3.19 1.47 -34.18
CA TYR A 130 -1.95 2.25 -34.10
C TYR A 130 -1.06 1.84 -32.91
N GLN A 131 -1.50 0.94 -32.03
CA GLN A 131 -0.77 0.62 -30.81
C GLN A 131 0.44 -0.29 -31.10
N PRO A 132 1.66 0.06 -30.64
CA PRO A 132 2.79 -0.86 -30.67
C PRO A 132 2.60 -2.04 -29.68
N ASP A 133 3.10 -3.23 -30.04
CA ASP A 133 2.92 -4.48 -29.27
C ASP A 133 3.40 -4.40 -27.81
N ASN A 134 4.40 -3.56 -27.52
CA ASN A 134 5.02 -3.44 -26.20
C ASN A 134 4.74 -2.09 -25.53
N GLY A 135 3.67 -1.40 -25.93
CA GLY A 135 3.35 -0.05 -25.49
C GLY A 135 4.16 1.01 -26.25
N LEU A 136 3.63 2.23 -26.28
CA LEU A 136 4.28 3.35 -26.94
C LEU A 136 5.54 3.76 -26.14
N LYS A 137 6.69 3.79 -26.80
CA LYS A 137 7.98 4.08 -26.15
C LYS A 137 8.12 5.58 -25.89
N LEU A 138 8.23 6.05 -24.65
CA LEU A 138 8.46 7.47 -24.36
C LEU A 138 9.63 7.66 -23.40
N THR A 139 10.32 8.79 -23.53
CA THR A 139 11.32 9.24 -22.56
C THR A 139 10.72 10.25 -21.60
N ALA A 140 11.35 10.45 -20.44
CA ALA A 140 10.97 11.50 -19.50
C ALA A 140 10.90 12.88 -20.16
N CYS A 141 11.83 13.18 -21.07
CA CYS A 141 11.89 14.47 -21.75
C CYS A 141 10.77 14.68 -22.77
N VAL A 142 10.32 13.62 -23.46
CA VAL A 142 9.15 13.70 -24.36
C VAL A 142 7.87 13.83 -23.53
N LEU A 143 7.74 13.07 -22.45
CA LEU A 143 6.62 13.23 -21.52
C LEU A 143 6.57 14.65 -20.92
N ALA A 144 7.72 15.20 -20.50
CA ALA A 144 7.79 16.57 -19.99
C ALA A 144 7.26 17.58 -21.02
N ASP A 145 7.62 17.44 -22.31
CA ASP A 145 7.11 18.32 -23.36
C ASP A 145 5.63 18.14 -23.64
N ILE A 146 5.11 16.90 -23.65
CA ILE A 146 3.67 16.61 -23.78
C ILE A 146 2.90 17.31 -22.65
N PHE A 147 3.33 17.08 -21.40
CA PHE A 147 2.66 17.63 -20.22
C PHE A 147 2.88 19.15 -20.03
N ASN A 148 3.90 19.73 -20.68
CA ASN A 148 4.09 21.17 -20.79
C ASN A 148 3.31 21.80 -21.95
N GLY A 149 2.65 21.00 -22.81
CA GLY A 149 1.94 21.48 -24.00
C GLY A 149 2.87 21.96 -25.13
N VAL A 150 4.13 21.52 -25.13
CA VAL A 150 5.11 21.78 -26.21
C VAL A 150 4.88 20.80 -27.35
N ILE A 151 4.77 19.51 -27.03
CA ILE A 151 4.34 18.48 -27.98
C ILE A 151 2.83 18.33 -27.84
N THR A 152 2.10 18.61 -28.93
CA THR A 152 0.62 18.65 -28.91
C THR A 152 -0.03 17.64 -29.83
N THR A 153 0.74 16.95 -30.66
CA THR A 153 0.23 15.94 -31.60
C THR A 153 1.07 14.66 -31.53
N TRP A 154 0.44 13.52 -31.81
CA TRP A 154 1.09 12.21 -31.75
C TRP A 154 2.10 11.97 -32.89
N ASP A 155 1.96 12.70 -34.00
CA ASP A 155 2.87 12.67 -35.15
C ASP A 155 4.10 13.59 -35.00
N ASP A 156 4.39 14.06 -33.78
CA ASP A 156 5.58 14.85 -33.49
C ASP A 156 6.87 14.04 -33.73
N GLU A 157 7.87 14.67 -34.37
CA GLU A 157 9.14 14.04 -34.76
C GLU A 157 9.83 13.36 -33.56
N ALA A 158 9.78 13.98 -32.37
CA ALA A 158 10.41 13.43 -31.17
C ALA A 158 9.73 12.13 -30.69
N ILE A 159 8.43 11.95 -30.93
CA ILE A 159 7.71 10.71 -30.63
C ILE A 159 8.04 9.65 -31.68
N LEU A 160 7.94 10.00 -32.96
CA LEU A 160 8.13 9.09 -34.08
C LEU A 160 9.57 8.53 -34.15
N GLU A 161 10.58 9.35 -33.89
CA GLU A 161 11.99 8.92 -33.85
C GLU A 161 12.23 7.81 -32.81
N ILE A 162 11.54 7.85 -31.66
CA ILE A 162 11.68 6.86 -30.60
C ILE A 162 11.02 5.53 -30.98
N GLN A 163 9.95 5.56 -31.78
CA GLN A 163 9.23 4.35 -32.16
C GLN A 163 9.95 3.52 -33.22
N ASP A 164 10.94 4.08 -33.93
CA ASP A 164 11.68 3.40 -35.01
C ASP A 164 10.77 2.77 -36.09
N GLY A 165 9.67 3.46 -36.39
CA GLY A 165 8.68 3.03 -37.39
C GLY A 165 7.55 2.13 -36.87
N ASP A 166 7.53 1.79 -35.57
CA ASP A 166 6.47 0.97 -34.96
C ASP A 166 5.15 1.74 -34.70
N PHE A 167 5.09 3.04 -35.06
CA PHE A 167 3.94 3.91 -34.82
C PHE A 167 3.73 4.88 -35.98
N ASP A 168 2.50 4.93 -36.52
CA ASP A 168 2.12 5.76 -37.66
C ASP A 168 0.74 6.41 -37.42
N PRO A 169 0.63 7.40 -36.51
CA PRO A 169 -0.63 8.05 -36.18
C PRO A 169 -1.12 8.94 -37.34
N PRO A 170 -2.43 9.27 -37.39
CA PRO A 170 -2.93 10.26 -38.33
C PRO A 170 -2.20 11.61 -38.18
N SER A 171 -1.91 12.28 -39.30
CA SER A 171 -1.21 13.56 -39.23
C SER A 171 -2.03 14.64 -38.52
N GLY A 172 -1.41 15.34 -37.58
CA GLY A 172 -2.01 16.36 -36.74
C GLY A 172 -2.93 15.82 -35.65
N GLU A 173 -2.91 14.51 -35.38
CA GLU A 173 -3.73 13.88 -34.33
C GLU A 173 -3.35 14.42 -32.96
N LYS A 174 -4.31 14.97 -32.22
CA LYS A 174 -4.02 15.76 -31.02
C LYS A 174 -3.85 14.87 -29.80
N ILE A 175 -2.90 15.24 -28.95
CA ILE A 175 -2.74 14.61 -27.64
C ILE A 175 -3.71 15.26 -26.64
N VAL A 176 -4.59 14.46 -26.04
CA VAL A 176 -5.45 14.91 -24.93
C VAL A 176 -4.79 14.56 -23.60
N VAL A 177 -4.20 15.56 -22.94
CA VAL A 177 -3.48 15.33 -21.67
C VAL A 177 -4.41 15.50 -20.46
N TYR A 178 -4.53 14.46 -19.64
CA TYR A 178 -5.23 14.50 -18.35
C TYR A 178 -4.26 14.63 -17.17
N HIS A 179 -4.63 15.46 -16.20
CA HIS A 179 -3.87 15.64 -14.96
C HIS A 179 -4.78 15.85 -13.75
N ARG A 180 -4.23 15.66 -12.56
CA ARG A 180 -5.00 15.80 -11.31
C ARG A 180 -5.30 17.25 -10.97
N THR A 181 -6.53 17.51 -10.51
CA THR A 181 -7.02 18.84 -10.07
C THR A 181 -6.51 19.24 -8.68
N TYR A 182 -6.51 18.30 -7.73
CA TYR A 182 -6.16 18.52 -6.33
C TYR A 182 -4.82 17.85 -5.97
N GLY A 183 -4.33 18.13 -4.77
CA GLY A 183 -3.12 17.51 -4.22
C GLY A 183 -3.15 15.98 -4.36
N SER A 184 -2.13 15.41 -4.98
CA SER A 184 -2.03 13.99 -5.30
C SER A 184 -0.61 13.49 -5.09
N SER A 185 -0.45 12.35 -4.40
CA SER A 185 0.84 11.68 -4.23
C SER A 185 1.38 11.19 -5.58
N THR A 186 0.52 10.65 -6.45
CA THR A 186 0.89 10.27 -7.82
C THR A 186 1.43 11.47 -8.60
N THR A 187 0.77 12.63 -8.51
CA THR A 187 1.26 13.85 -9.18
C THR A 187 2.63 14.27 -8.64
N LYS A 188 2.84 14.17 -7.33
CA LYS A 188 4.14 14.44 -6.74
C LYS A 188 5.21 13.48 -7.29
N GLY A 189 4.97 12.18 -7.29
CA GLY A 189 5.93 11.19 -7.78
C GLY A 189 6.24 11.36 -9.27
N ILE A 190 5.22 11.61 -10.10
CA ILE A 190 5.38 11.88 -11.53
C ILE A 190 6.23 13.13 -11.76
N THR A 191 5.93 14.24 -11.08
CA THR A 191 6.70 15.49 -11.26
C THR A 191 8.12 15.40 -10.70
N GLN A 192 8.33 14.64 -9.62
CA GLN A 192 9.67 14.31 -9.11
C GLN A 192 10.47 13.48 -10.12
N TYR A 193 9.86 12.47 -10.74
CA TYR A 193 10.48 11.70 -11.81
C TYR A 193 10.86 12.56 -13.02
N LEU A 194 9.92 13.37 -13.52
CA LEU A 194 10.17 14.25 -14.67
C LEU A 194 11.34 15.22 -14.38
N HIS A 195 11.41 15.77 -13.16
CA HIS A 195 12.54 16.60 -12.74
C HIS A 195 13.85 15.82 -12.65
N ALA A 196 13.83 14.63 -12.04
CA ALA A 196 15.03 13.81 -11.85
C ALA A 196 15.61 13.29 -13.17
N ALA A 197 14.76 13.02 -14.17
CA ALA A 197 15.16 12.47 -15.47
C ALA A 197 15.32 13.53 -16.56
N CYS A 198 14.62 14.68 -16.46
CA CYS A 198 14.68 15.75 -17.45
C CYS A 198 14.56 17.16 -16.83
N PRO A 199 15.54 17.58 -15.99
CA PRO A 199 15.44 18.82 -15.22
C PRO A 199 15.36 20.08 -16.10
N ASP A 200 15.90 20.05 -17.32
CA ASP A 200 15.86 21.18 -18.25
C ASP A 200 14.45 21.49 -18.76
N LYS A 201 13.60 20.46 -18.92
CA LYS A 201 12.20 20.58 -19.37
C LYS A 201 11.23 20.58 -18.20
N TRP A 202 11.61 19.99 -17.07
CA TRP A 202 10.83 19.96 -15.84
C TRP A 202 11.65 20.51 -14.65
N PRO A 203 11.75 21.84 -14.51
CA PRO A 203 12.52 22.46 -13.43
C PRO A 203 11.92 22.20 -12.05
N ALA A 204 12.71 22.43 -11.00
CA ALA A 204 12.35 22.11 -9.62
C ALA A 204 11.09 22.83 -9.11
N ASP A 205 10.78 24.02 -9.64
CA ASP A 205 9.57 24.79 -9.31
C ASP A 205 8.28 24.16 -9.89
N LYS A 206 8.40 23.19 -10.80
CA LYS A 206 7.30 22.35 -11.29
C LYS A 206 7.17 21.02 -10.56
N VAL A 207 7.90 20.81 -9.47
CA VAL A 207 7.76 19.61 -8.64
C VAL A 207 6.77 19.85 -7.51
N GLY A 208 5.72 19.02 -7.42
CA GLY A 208 4.74 19.17 -6.36
C GLY A 208 3.57 18.20 -6.45
N SER A 209 2.83 18.06 -5.34
CA SER A 209 1.58 17.30 -5.32
C SER A 209 0.42 18.05 -5.98
N LYS A 210 0.55 19.37 -6.14
CA LYS A 210 -0.33 20.27 -6.88
C LYS A 210 0.53 21.33 -7.54
N ILE A 211 0.41 21.49 -8.85
CA ILE A 211 1.15 22.47 -9.65
C ILE A 211 0.21 23.15 -10.64
N ASP A 212 0.66 24.26 -11.22
CA ASP A 212 -0.05 24.90 -12.32
C ASP A 212 0.27 24.17 -13.64
N TRP A 213 -0.74 23.49 -14.17
CA TRP A 213 -0.65 22.81 -15.46
C TRP A 213 -0.99 23.77 -16.61
N PRO A 214 -0.45 23.55 -17.82
CA PRO A 214 -0.81 24.36 -18.99
C PRO A 214 -2.32 24.35 -19.24
N ALA A 215 -2.88 25.47 -19.72
CA ALA A 215 -4.32 25.56 -20.01
C ALA A 215 -4.79 24.62 -21.14
N SER A 216 -3.87 23.99 -21.87
CA SER A 216 -4.12 22.98 -22.89
C SER A 216 -4.40 21.58 -22.32
N THR A 217 -4.20 21.35 -21.03
CA THR A 217 -4.43 20.07 -20.37
C THR A 217 -5.77 20.05 -19.62
N PHE A 218 -6.27 18.86 -19.28
CA PHE A 218 -7.59 18.66 -18.71
C PHE A 218 -7.54 18.13 -17.28
N ASN A 219 -8.33 18.75 -16.42
CA ASN A 219 -8.43 18.42 -15.00
C ASN A 219 -9.28 17.17 -14.77
N VAL A 220 -8.78 16.26 -13.92
CA VAL A 220 -9.52 15.09 -13.41
C VAL A 220 -9.37 14.93 -11.90
N GLU A 221 -10.41 14.42 -11.24
CA GLU A 221 -10.48 14.22 -9.81
C GLU A 221 -10.33 12.76 -9.42
N GLY A 222 -9.31 12.48 -8.59
CA GLY A 222 -9.04 11.12 -8.13
C GLY A 222 -8.55 10.17 -9.22
N SER A 223 -8.27 8.93 -8.81
CA SER A 223 -7.76 7.88 -9.69
C SER A 223 -8.86 7.32 -10.59
N GLY A 224 -10.08 7.10 -10.06
CA GLY A 224 -11.19 6.56 -10.85
C GLY A 224 -11.62 7.46 -12.01
N GLN A 225 -11.66 8.79 -11.81
CA GLN A 225 -11.96 9.69 -12.94
C GLN A 225 -10.80 9.74 -13.93
N MET A 226 -9.54 9.71 -13.47
CA MET A 226 -8.40 9.64 -14.39
C MET A 226 -8.51 8.43 -15.32
N SER A 227 -8.72 7.24 -14.76
CA SER A 227 -8.89 6.00 -15.52
C SER A 227 -10.06 6.10 -16.51
N ALA A 228 -11.23 6.52 -16.02
CA ALA A 228 -12.42 6.66 -16.86
C ALA A 228 -12.22 7.66 -18.02
N MET A 229 -11.52 8.77 -17.78
CA MET A 229 -11.28 9.78 -18.81
C MET A 229 -10.25 9.31 -19.85
N ILE A 230 -9.21 8.59 -19.43
CA ILE A 230 -8.26 7.96 -20.35
C ILE A 230 -9.01 6.96 -21.23
N ALA A 231 -9.72 5.99 -20.62
CA ALA A 231 -10.45 4.95 -21.34
C ALA A 231 -11.52 5.50 -22.30
N ALA A 232 -12.20 6.60 -21.95
CA ALA A 232 -13.26 7.18 -22.75
C ALA A 232 -12.78 8.11 -23.88
N THR A 233 -11.51 8.50 -23.87
CA THR A 233 -10.98 9.53 -24.79
C THR A 233 -9.84 8.95 -25.63
N GLU A 234 -10.11 8.64 -26.89
CA GLU A 234 -9.06 8.27 -27.84
C GLU A 234 -7.98 9.36 -27.91
N TRP A 235 -6.74 8.94 -28.15
CA TRP A 235 -5.56 9.79 -28.25
C TRP A 235 -5.23 10.58 -26.98
N SER A 236 -5.76 10.14 -25.84
CA SER A 236 -5.44 10.72 -24.54
C SER A 236 -4.22 10.07 -23.89
N ILE A 237 -3.65 10.80 -22.94
CA ILE A 237 -2.59 10.33 -22.05
C ILE A 237 -2.83 10.90 -20.64
N GLY A 238 -2.56 10.08 -19.63
CA GLY A 238 -2.60 10.48 -18.23
C GLY A 238 -1.66 9.63 -17.38
N TYR A 239 -1.80 9.76 -16.07
CA TYR A 239 -1.00 9.02 -15.11
C TYR A 239 -1.81 8.57 -13.90
N ILE A 240 -1.50 7.39 -13.39
CA ILE A 240 -2.17 6.79 -12.22
C ILE A 240 -1.19 5.85 -11.51
N ASP A 241 -1.53 5.43 -10.30
CA ASP A 241 -0.90 4.26 -9.69
C ASP A 241 -1.03 3.04 -10.62
N SER A 242 0.07 2.32 -10.84
CA SER A 242 0.14 1.34 -11.93
C SER A 242 -0.83 0.18 -11.74
N GLY A 243 -1.03 -0.27 -10.50
CA GLY A 243 -1.95 -1.37 -10.20
C GLY A 243 -3.37 -1.07 -10.65
N HIS A 244 -3.86 0.14 -10.36
CA HIS A 244 -5.20 0.56 -10.81
C HIS A 244 -5.32 0.64 -12.33
N GLY A 245 -4.33 1.23 -13.01
CA GLY A 245 -4.39 1.34 -14.48
C GLY A 245 -4.33 -0.02 -15.17
N ILE A 246 -3.56 -0.97 -14.63
CA ILE A 246 -3.49 -2.36 -15.11
C ILE A 246 -4.82 -3.09 -14.87
N GLU A 247 -5.40 -2.98 -13.66
CA GLU A 247 -6.70 -3.58 -13.33
C GLU A 247 -7.83 -3.03 -14.20
N ASP A 248 -7.79 -1.74 -14.52
CA ASP A 248 -8.76 -1.08 -15.40
C ASP A 248 -8.51 -1.35 -16.90
N GLY A 249 -7.44 -2.10 -17.23
CA GLY A 249 -7.12 -2.50 -18.61
C GLY A 249 -6.63 -1.36 -19.51
N LEU A 250 -6.07 -0.30 -18.94
CA LEU A 250 -5.51 0.82 -19.69
C LEU A 250 -4.21 0.42 -20.38
N HIS A 251 -3.92 1.03 -21.53
CA HIS A 251 -2.68 0.78 -22.25
C HIS A 251 -1.50 1.50 -21.58
N GLU A 252 -0.46 0.75 -21.25
CA GLU A 252 0.74 1.28 -20.60
C GLU A 252 1.69 1.91 -21.62
N ILE A 253 2.23 3.07 -21.25
CA ILE A 253 3.41 3.63 -21.91
C ILE A 253 4.64 2.79 -21.56
N ALA A 254 5.42 2.43 -22.56
CA ALA A 254 6.76 1.89 -22.37
C ALA A 254 7.73 3.03 -22.05
N LEU A 255 8.13 3.15 -20.79
CA LEU A 255 8.95 4.25 -20.31
C LEU A 255 10.44 3.90 -20.38
N GLN A 256 11.25 4.83 -20.89
CA GLN A 256 12.70 4.71 -20.81
C GLN A 256 13.17 4.82 -19.36
N ASN A 257 13.91 3.82 -18.89
CA ASN A 257 14.61 3.88 -17.62
C ASN A 257 15.97 4.58 -17.74
N LYS A 258 16.62 4.79 -16.60
CA LYS A 258 17.89 5.52 -16.53
C LYS A 258 19.02 4.88 -17.36
N ASP A 259 18.96 3.56 -17.55
CA ASP A 259 19.96 2.80 -18.31
C ASP A 259 19.64 2.77 -19.81
N GLY A 260 18.55 3.40 -20.24
CA GLY A 260 18.16 3.58 -21.63
C GLY A 260 17.22 2.51 -22.18
N ASN A 261 16.79 1.55 -21.35
CA ASN A 261 15.87 0.48 -21.74
C ASN A 261 14.41 0.91 -21.59
N TYR A 262 13.53 0.40 -22.44
CA TYR A 262 12.10 0.69 -22.41
C TYR A 262 11.33 -0.48 -21.79
N TRP A 263 10.50 -0.17 -20.80
CA TRP A 263 9.66 -1.15 -20.11
C TRP A 263 8.25 -0.59 -19.96
N THR A 264 7.23 -1.44 -20.02
CA THR A 264 5.96 -1.13 -19.34
C THR A 264 6.11 -1.44 -17.85
N THR A 265 5.23 -0.90 -17.00
CA THR A 265 5.30 -1.20 -15.55
C THR A 265 5.04 -2.67 -15.31
N SER A 266 4.07 -3.27 -16.00
CA SER A 266 3.77 -4.71 -15.87
C SER A 266 4.99 -5.57 -16.22
N ALA A 267 5.67 -5.26 -17.33
CA ALA A 267 6.87 -6.01 -17.75
C ALA A 267 8.03 -5.81 -16.77
N SER A 268 8.23 -4.58 -16.28
CA SER A 268 9.25 -4.28 -15.27
C SER A 268 8.97 -5.02 -13.95
N ILE A 269 7.73 -5.00 -13.45
CA ILE A 269 7.31 -5.74 -12.25
C ILE A 269 7.58 -7.23 -12.41
N ALA A 270 7.24 -7.82 -13.57
CA ALA A 270 7.49 -9.23 -13.84
C ALA A 270 8.99 -9.60 -13.80
N GLN A 271 9.87 -8.63 -14.04
CA GLN A 271 11.33 -8.77 -13.97
C GLN A 271 11.94 -8.23 -12.65
N GLY A 272 11.11 -7.90 -11.65
CA GLY A 272 11.57 -7.38 -10.36
C GLY A 272 12.09 -5.94 -10.39
N GLY A 273 11.78 -5.16 -11.43
CA GLY A 273 12.31 -3.81 -11.62
C GLY A 273 11.86 -2.77 -10.59
N VAL A 274 10.73 -2.98 -9.91
CA VAL A 274 10.30 -2.12 -8.79
C VAL A 274 11.17 -2.38 -7.56
N GLN A 275 11.44 -3.65 -7.27
CA GLN A 275 12.34 -4.07 -6.19
C GLN A 275 13.78 -3.62 -6.47
N MET A 276 14.25 -3.75 -7.71
CA MET A 276 15.58 -3.33 -8.14
C MET A 276 15.84 -1.84 -7.85
N ALA A 277 14.83 -0.96 -8.03
CA ALA A 277 14.96 0.45 -7.66
C ALA A 277 15.31 0.64 -6.17
N ALA A 278 14.71 -0.16 -5.29
CA ALA A 278 14.94 -0.10 -3.85
C ALA A 278 16.28 -0.74 -3.45
N GLU A 279 16.67 -1.84 -4.12
CA GLU A 279 18.00 -2.45 -3.96
C GLU A 279 19.12 -1.47 -4.34
N GLU A 280 19.00 -0.83 -5.50
CA GLU A 280 19.96 0.18 -5.94
C GLU A 280 19.96 1.41 -5.03
N ALA A 281 18.83 1.78 -4.43
CA ALA A 281 18.77 2.89 -3.48
C ALA A 281 19.61 2.62 -2.23
N LEU A 282 19.54 1.41 -1.66
CA LEU A 282 20.42 1.01 -0.56
C LEU A 282 21.87 0.92 -1.00
N LYS A 283 22.15 0.23 -2.11
CA LYS A 283 23.50 -0.02 -2.61
C LYS A 283 24.26 1.27 -2.94
N THR A 284 23.56 2.29 -3.45
CA THR A 284 24.14 3.59 -3.80
C THR A 284 24.13 4.60 -2.65
N GLY A 285 23.54 4.24 -1.50
CA GLY A 285 23.44 5.11 -0.32
C GLY A 285 22.38 6.21 -0.43
N VAL A 286 21.51 6.15 -1.44
CA VAL A 286 20.32 7.02 -1.51
C VAL A 286 19.37 6.70 -0.36
N MET A 287 19.19 5.41 -0.07
CA MET A 287 18.51 4.92 1.13
C MET A 287 19.56 4.56 2.20
N PRO A 288 19.45 5.11 3.43
CA PRO A 288 20.30 4.68 4.54
C PRO A 288 20.04 3.23 4.95
N ASP A 289 21.06 2.56 5.47
CA ASP A 289 20.97 1.18 5.99
C ASP A 289 20.65 1.11 7.50
N ASP A 290 20.57 2.27 8.16
CA ASP A 290 20.13 2.49 9.55
C ASP A 290 18.71 3.09 9.54
N PRO A 291 17.68 2.37 10.07
CA PRO A 291 16.31 2.87 10.12
C PRO A 291 16.14 4.20 10.88
N ALA A 292 17.04 4.55 11.79
CA ALA A 292 16.99 5.82 12.53
C ALA A 292 17.67 6.99 11.81
N ALA A 293 18.32 6.75 10.66
CA ALA A 293 19.00 7.79 9.91
C ALA A 293 18.02 8.81 9.29
N ASP A 294 18.57 9.89 8.74
CA ASP A 294 17.82 10.91 8.01
C ASP A 294 17.43 10.36 6.63
N PHE A 295 16.13 10.12 6.42
CA PHE A 295 15.58 9.62 5.16
C PHE A 295 15.07 10.77 4.26
N SER A 296 15.21 12.04 4.65
CA SER A 296 14.53 13.17 3.97
C SER A 296 14.84 13.30 2.49
N GLU A 297 16.01 12.82 2.04
CA GLU A 297 16.46 12.82 0.65
C GLU A 297 16.22 11.50 -0.09
N VAL A 298 15.59 10.50 0.55
CA VAL A 298 15.31 9.20 -0.07
C VAL A 298 14.26 9.36 -1.17
N SER A 299 14.67 9.07 -2.40
CA SER A 299 13.82 9.05 -3.59
C SER A 299 14.21 7.87 -4.48
N LEU A 300 13.22 7.06 -4.88
CA LEU A 300 13.42 5.94 -5.82
C LEU A 300 13.02 6.32 -7.25
N HIS A 301 12.84 7.61 -7.52
CA HIS A 301 12.56 8.09 -8.86
C HIS A 301 13.85 8.12 -9.71
N ASN A 302 13.76 7.54 -10.91
CA ASN A 302 14.85 7.45 -11.87
C ASN A 302 16.11 6.76 -11.32
N MET A 303 15.93 5.62 -10.63
CA MET A 303 17.04 4.76 -10.19
C MET A 303 17.65 3.99 -11.38
N PRO A 304 18.96 3.69 -11.33
CA PRO A 304 19.62 2.87 -12.37
C PRO A 304 19.16 1.40 -12.31
N GLY A 305 19.53 0.63 -13.32
CA GLY A 305 19.28 -0.81 -13.40
C GLY A 305 18.57 -1.22 -14.69
N GLU A 306 18.93 -2.39 -15.21
CA GLU A 306 18.52 -2.86 -16.54
C GLU A 306 17.00 -2.94 -16.70
N THR A 307 16.30 -3.44 -15.68
CA THR A 307 14.83 -3.64 -15.67
C THR A 307 14.09 -2.63 -14.79
N THR A 308 14.82 -1.70 -14.15
CA THR A 308 14.28 -0.79 -13.13
C THR A 308 13.09 0.01 -13.64
N TRP A 309 11.99 0.03 -12.87
CA TRP A 309 10.88 0.94 -13.14
C TRP A 309 11.23 2.36 -12.67
N PRO A 310 11.05 3.42 -13.48
CA PRO A 310 11.57 4.73 -13.12
C PRO A 310 10.76 5.50 -12.06
N ILE A 311 9.53 5.07 -11.74
CA ILE A 311 8.61 5.85 -10.89
C ILE A 311 8.11 4.99 -9.74
N VAL A 312 9.01 4.71 -8.80
CA VAL A 312 8.76 3.86 -7.62
C VAL A 312 8.56 4.72 -6.37
N ALA A 313 7.57 4.38 -5.55
CA ALA A 313 7.35 4.92 -4.22
C ALA A 313 7.60 3.86 -3.16
N ILE A 314 7.97 4.31 -1.96
CA ILE A 314 8.12 3.46 -0.78
C ILE A 314 7.05 3.83 0.22
N SER A 315 6.33 2.84 0.72
CA SER A 315 5.46 2.97 1.89
C SER A 315 6.27 2.64 3.15
N TYR A 316 6.28 3.58 4.09
CA TYR A 316 6.94 3.46 5.39
C TYR A 316 5.91 3.29 6.51
N MET A 317 6.25 2.52 7.54
CA MET A 317 5.77 2.79 8.89
C MET A 317 6.79 3.71 9.59
N TYR A 318 6.31 4.67 10.37
CA TYR A 318 7.14 5.48 11.27
C TYR A 318 6.89 5.02 12.70
N ILE A 319 7.97 4.61 13.36
CA ILE A 319 7.92 4.04 14.71
C ILE A 319 8.83 4.85 15.62
N ARG A 320 8.41 5.21 16.83
CA ARG A 320 9.33 5.79 17.82
C ARG A 320 10.20 4.66 18.37
N GLU A 321 11.52 4.87 18.42
CA GLU A 321 12.45 3.86 18.94
C GLU A 321 12.14 3.52 20.41
N ASP A 322 11.89 4.53 21.22
CA ASP A 322 11.52 4.36 22.62
C ASP A 322 10.00 4.18 22.77
N GLN A 323 9.61 2.99 23.20
CA GLN A 323 8.24 2.60 23.54
C GLN A 323 8.11 2.29 25.04
N THR A 324 9.09 2.67 25.86
CA THR A 324 8.99 2.53 27.31
C THR A 324 7.93 3.48 27.86
N GLY A 325 7.21 3.04 28.89
CA GLY A 325 6.03 3.74 29.40
C GLY A 325 4.74 3.48 28.62
N ASN A 326 4.80 2.77 27.49
CA ASN A 326 3.60 2.34 26.73
C ASN A 326 3.06 0.97 27.21
N ASN A 327 3.66 0.36 28.24
CA ASN A 327 3.27 -0.91 28.83
C ASN A 327 3.03 -1.97 27.74
N LYS A 328 1.93 -2.72 27.83
CA LYS A 328 1.53 -3.78 26.87
C LYS A 328 1.34 -3.31 25.43
N LYS A 329 1.23 -2.00 25.19
CA LYS A 329 1.11 -1.44 23.84
C LYS A 329 2.43 -1.50 23.08
N GLY A 330 3.56 -1.27 23.76
CA GLY A 330 4.89 -1.32 23.13
C GLY A 330 5.17 -2.68 22.46
N PRO A 331 5.04 -3.81 23.19
CA PRO A 331 5.18 -5.15 22.60
C PRO A 331 4.13 -5.45 21.52
N LEU A 332 2.90 -4.94 21.63
CA LEU A 332 1.89 -5.11 20.57
C LEU A 332 2.28 -4.36 19.28
N LEU A 333 2.80 -3.14 19.38
CA LEU A 333 3.32 -2.38 18.22
C LEU A 333 4.53 -3.09 17.59
N LYS A 334 5.43 -3.63 18.42
CA LYS A 334 6.56 -4.42 17.92
C LYS A 334 6.09 -5.64 17.12
N ALA A 335 5.10 -6.37 17.65
CA ALA A 335 4.48 -7.50 16.97
C ALA A 335 3.77 -7.09 15.67
N TRP A 336 3.09 -5.94 15.67
CA TRP A 336 2.50 -5.38 14.46
C TRP A 336 3.53 -5.17 13.35
N VAL A 337 4.66 -4.53 13.67
CA VAL A 337 5.77 -4.31 12.74
C VAL A 337 6.37 -5.65 12.28
N GLU A 338 6.60 -6.58 13.21
CA GLU A 338 7.08 -7.94 12.90
C GLU A 338 6.16 -8.68 11.93
N PHE A 339 4.84 -8.59 12.11
CA PHE A 339 3.89 -9.23 11.19
C PHE A 339 3.94 -8.62 9.80
N VAL A 340 3.96 -7.29 9.70
CA VAL A 340 4.01 -6.58 8.41
C VAL A 340 5.30 -6.92 7.64
N LEU A 341 6.42 -7.05 8.33
CA LEU A 341 7.71 -7.46 7.75
C LEU A 341 7.89 -8.98 7.65
N SER A 342 6.93 -9.78 8.13
CA SER A 342 7.01 -11.25 8.00
C SER A 342 6.78 -11.69 6.55
N PRO A 343 7.19 -12.92 6.17
CA PRO A 343 6.86 -13.47 4.85
C PRO A 343 5.36 -13.44 4.54
N ARG A 344 4.51 -13.62 5.55
CA ARG A 344 3.05 -13.51 5.39
C ARG A 344 2.61 -12.07 5.13
N GLY A 345 3.15 -11.13 5.90
CA GLY A 345 2.88 -9.70 5.71
C GLY A 345 3.27 -9.23 4.32
N GLN A 346 4.47 -9.62 3.86
CA GLN A 346 5.01 -9.32 2.54
C GLN A 346 4.23 -10.01 1.40
N GLU A 347 3.71 -11.22 1.60
CA GLU A 347 2.84 -11.84 0.60
C GLU A 347 1.49 -11.10 0.50
N MET A 348 0.94 -10.68 1.64
CA MET A 348 -0.33 -9.98 1.69
C MET A 348 -0.30 -8.61 0.99
N VAL A 349 0.84 -7.89 0.95
CA VAL A 349 0.89 -6.57 0.28
C VAL A 349 0.55 -6.67 -1.22
N LYS A 350 0.82 -7.82 -1.85
CA LYS A 350 0.49 -8.08 -3.26
C LYS A 350 -1.00 -8.10 -3.54
N LEU A 351 -1.80 -8.52 -2.57
CA LEU A 351 -3.27 -8.53 -2.65
C LEU A 351 -3.86 -7.11 -2.66
N TYR A 352 -3.04 -6.10 -2.38
CA TYR A 352 -3.40 -4.69 -2.35
C TYR A 352 -2.57 -3.88 -3.35
N ASN A 353 -2.13 -4.50 -4.44
CA ASN A 353 -1.43 -3.87 -5.57
C ASN A 353 -0.06 -3.25 -5.25
N PHE A 354 0.55 -3.65 -4.14
CA PHE A 354 1.94 -3.33 -3.84
C PHE A 354 2.89 -4.45 -4.24
N GLN A 355 4.16 -4.08 -4.40
CA GLN A 355 5.26 -5.03 -4.46
C GLN A 355 5.88 -5.20 -3.07
N PRO A 356 6.26 -6.42 -2.67
CA PRO A 356 7.03 -6.62 -1.44
C PRO A 356 8.39 -5.93 -1.56
N VAL A 357 8.97 -5.52 -0.43
CA VAL A 357 10.33 -5.00 -0.41
C VAL A 357 11.34 -6.12 -0.70
N PRO A 358 12.47 -5.83 -1.38
CA PRO A 358 13.53 -6.81 -1.62
C PRO A 358 14.20 -7.24 -0.32
N ALA A 359 14.91 -8.38 -0.35
CA ALA A 359 15.50 -9.00 0.85
C ALA A 359 16.41 -8.03 1.64
N ASP A 360 17.25 -7.25 0.95
CA ASP A 360 18.18 -6.32 1.59
C ASP A 360 17.45 -5.15 2.27
N VAL A 361 16.36 -4.66 1.67
CA VAL A 361 15.49 -3.62 2.27
C VAL A 361 14.69 -4.21 3.42
N LEU A 362 14.24 -5.46 3.31
CA LEU A 362 13.56 -6.15 4.38
C LEU A 362 14.48 -6.36 5.59
N GLU A 363 15.73 -6.78 5.36
CA GLU A 363 16.74 -6.93 6.42
C GLU A 363 17.03 -5.58 7.09
N MET A 364 17.18 -4.51 6.30
CA MET A 364 17.32 -3.15 6.83
C MET A 364 16.12 -2.76 7.70
N ALA A 365 14.89 -2.94 7.20
CA ALA A 365 13.66 -2.61 7.92
C ALA A 365 13.53 -3.43 9.21
N GLN A 366 13.94 -4.70 9.20
CA GLN A 366 13.89 -5.59 10.36
C GLN A 366 14.84 -5.16 11.49
N LYS A 367 15.91 -4.40 11.20
CA LYS A 367 16.76 -3.80 12.25
C LYS A 367 15.94 -2.93 13.20
N ALA A 368 14.90 -2.25 12.70
CA ALA A 368 14.02 -1.41 13.51
C ALA A 368 13.35 -2.18 14.65
N ILE A 369 12.95 -3.44 14.43
CA ILE A 369 12.34 -4.30 15.45
C ILE A 369 13.30 -4.51 16.64
N GLY A 370 14.59 -4.68 16.36
CA GLY A 370 15.63 -4.83 17.38
C GLY A 370 15.99 -3.52 18.10
N MET A 371 15.70 -2.38 17.49
CA MET A 371 15.94 -1.05 18.07
C MET A 371 14.80 -0.60 18.99
N MET A 372 13.57 -1.12 18.79
CA MET A 372 12.43 -0.79 19.63
C MET A 372 12.65 -1.19 21.09
N LYS A 373 12.64 -0.21 21.99
CA LYS A 373 12.76 -0.41 23.44
C LYS A 373 11.36 -0.49 24.05
N THR A 374 11.01 -1.61 24.64
CA THR A 374 9.70 -1.83 25.29
C THR A 374 9.85 -2.03 26.79
N ASP A 375 8.76 -1.86 27.53
CA ASP A 375 8.69 -2.25 28.94
C ASP A 375 8.83 -3.78 29.11
N ASP A 376 9.11 -4.23 30.35
CA ASP A 376 9.12 -5.65 30.76
C ASP A 376 7.68 -6.21 30.84
N GLU A 377 7.05 -6.27 29.68
CA GLU A 377 5.71 -6.79 29.44
C GLU A 377 5.79 -8.01 28.51
N PRO A 378 4.79 -8.92 28.54
CA PRO A 378 4.83 -10.12 27.71
C PRO A 378 4.97 -9.83 26.22
N GLU A 379 5.96 -10.47 25.58
CA GLU A 379 6.15 -10.42 24.14
C GLU A 379 5.05 -11.21 23.41
N TRP A 380 4.67 -10.72 22.23
CA TRP A 380 3.76 -11.44 21.34
C TRP A 380 4.54 -12.37 20.42
N THR A 381 3.96 -13.53 20.13
CA THR A 381 4.50 -14.46 19.14
C THR A 381 3.42 -14.87 18.13
N PHE A 382 3.84 -15.54 17.06
CA PHE A 382 2.95 -15.96 15.97
C PHE A 382 2.93 -17.48 15.86
N GLU A 383 1.72 -18.04 15.78
CA GLU A 383 1.52 -19.44 15.43
C GLU A 383 0.91 -19.50 14.03
N TYR A 384 1.72 -19.95 13.06
CA TYR A 384 1.30 -20.15 11.68
C TYR A 384 0.87 -21.61 11.40
N ASP A 385 1.30 -22.58 12.23
CA ASP A 385 1.08 -24.03 12.06
C ASP A 385 0.44 -24.70 13.29
N THR A 386 0.24 -26.02 13.25
CA THR A 386 -0.51 -26.80 14.27
C THR A 386 0.35 -27.22 15.46
N ASP A 387 0.91 -26.28 16.21
CA ASP A 387 1.63 -26.62 17.44
C ASP A 387 0.65 -26.95 18.56
N LYS A 388 0.77 -28.17 19.12
CA LYS A 388 -0.13 -28.62 20.20
C LYS A 388 0.04 -27.74 21.44
N GLY A 389 -0.92 -26.85 21.65
CA GLY A 389 -1.02 -26.01 22.85
C GLY A 389 -0.30 -24.65 22.77
N GLY A 390 0.52 -24.40 21.75
CA GLY A 390 1.24 -23.14 21.56
C GLY A 390 0.29 -21.96 21.36
N GLY A 391 -0.66 -22.08 20.43
CA GLY A 391 -1.67 -21.06 20.16
C GLY A 391 -2.60 -20.71 21.32
N GLN A 392 -2.62 -21.48 22.42
CA GLN A 392 -3.49 -21.21 23.59
C GLN A 392 -2.92 -20.20 24.59
N LEU A 393 -1.63 -19.87 24.46
CA LEU A 393 -0.98 -18.83 25.25
C LEU A 393 -1.61 -17.46 24.96
N ASP A 394 -1.51 -16.56 25.94
CA ASP A 394 -2.23 -15.27 25.90
C ASP A 394 -1.70 -14.37 24.77
N TYR A 395 -0.39 -14.16 24.69
CA TYR A 395 0.23 -13.26 23.73
C TYR A 395 0.69 -14.01 22.47
N VAL A 396 -0.24 -14.75 21.85
CA VAL A 396 0.01 -15.48 20.60
C VAL A 396 -1.06 -15.16 19.57
N ILE A 397 -0.64 -14.65 18.42
CA ILE A 397 -1.49 -14.48 17.24
C ILE A 397 -1.58 -15.84 16.52
N SER A 398 -2.67 -16.55 16.78
CA SER A 398 -2.84 -17.95 16.35
C SER A 398 -3.71 -18.07 15.10
N ALA A 399 -3.18 -18.66 14.03
CA ALA A 399 -3.95 -18.99 12.83
C ALA A 399 -5.12 -19.98 13.09
N LYS A 400 -5.15 -20.65 14.25
CA LYS A 400 -6.25 -21.53 14.66
C LYS A 400 -7.35 -20.83 15.44
N ARG A 401 -7.10 -19.61 15.93
CA ARG A 401 -8.12 -18.80 16.57
C ARG A 401 -8.99 -18.19 15.48
N ARG A 402 -10.23 -18.69 15.37
CA ARG A 402 -11.25 -18.21 14.42
C ARG A 402 -12.19 -17.23 15.12
N HIS A 403 -12.77 -16.31 14.36
CA HIS A 403 -13.77 -15.39 14.89
C HIS A 403 -15.10 -16.15 15.14
N TYR A 404 -15.88 -15.73 16.14
CA TYR A 404 -17.22 -16.28 16.39
C TYR A 404 -18.14 -16.21 15.16
N TYR A 405 -17.99 -15.18 14.31
CA TYR A 405 -18.80 -15.01 13.09
C TYR A 405 -18.46 -16.05 12.02
N GLU A 406 -17.19 -16.46 11.88
CA GLU A 406 -16.82 -17.56 10.98
C GLU A 406 -17.30 -18.92 11.50
N TYR A 407 -17.30 -19.13 12.82
CA TYR A 407 -17.94 -20.30 13.41
C TYR A 407 -19.45 -20.31 13.15
N ALA A 408 -20.13 -19.17 13.33
CA ALA A 408 -21.57 -19.05 13.07
C ALA A 408 -21.92 -19.29 11.59
N LEU A 409 -21.11 -18.77 10.66
CA LEU A 409 -21.26 -19.00 9.21
C LEU A 409 -20.95 -20.44 8.81
N GLY A 410 -19.91 -21.06 9.40
CA GLY A 410 -19.56 -22.47 9.16
C GLY A 410 -20.60 -23.45 9.71
N VAL A 411 -21.19 -23.15 10.87
CA VAL A 411 -22.34 -23.91 11.39
C VAL A 411 -23.55 -23.74 10.48
N GLN A 412 -23.73 -22.57 9.84
CA GLN A 412 -24.80 -22.35 8.88
C GLN A 412 -24.58 -23.11 7.56
N SER A 413 -23.34 -23.21 7.06
CA SER A 413 -23.02 -24.01 5.87
C SER A 413 -23.19 -25.52 6.14
N ASP A 414 -22.80 -25.99 7.32
CA ASP A 414 -22.99 -27.39 7.73
C ASP A 414 -24.48 -27.74 7.92
N LEU A 415 -25.32 -26.75 8.25
CA LEU A 415 -26.79 -26.90 8.29
C LEU A 415 -27.43 -26.86 6.89
N ILE A 416 -26.81 -26.21 5.91
CA ILE A 416 -27.27 -26.20 4.52
C ILE A 416 -26.84 -27.47 3.78
N GLU A 417 -25.67 -28.02 4.10
CA GLU A 417 -25.21 -29.33 3.58
C GLU A 417 -25.84 -30.53 4.32
N GLY A 418 -26.35 -30.32 5.54
CA GLY A 418 -26.94 -31.37 6.39
C GLY A 418 -28.42 -31.70 6.14
N ASP A 419 -29.11 -30.95 5.27
CA ASP A 419 -30.54 -31.15 4.95
C ASP A 419 -30.78 -31.87 3.61
N GLY A 420 -29.73 -32.48 3.04
CA GLY A 420 -29.76 -33.14 1.74
C GLY A 420 -29.69 -34.66 1.78
N ASP A 421 -30.30 -35.35 2.73
CA ASP A 421 -30.43 -36.81 2.68
C ASP A 421 -31.71 -37.29 3.40
N GLU A 422 -32.81 -37.45 2.64
CA GLU A 422 -33.82 -38.49 2.90
C GLU A 422 -34.74 -38.75 1.67
N ALA A 423 -34.76 -40.02 1.24
CA ALA A 423 -35.72 -40.72 0.34
C ALA A 423 -35.55 -40.49 -1.19
N GLU A 424 -35.56 -41.47 -2.12
CA GLU A 424 -36.11 -42.84 -2.22
C GLU A 424 -35.22 -43.71 -3.14
N ASP A 425 -34.97 -44.98 -2.81
CA ASP A 425 -35.52 -46.22 -3.40
C ASP A 425 -35.14 -46.54 -4.86
N GLY A 426 -34.77 -47.82 -5.10
CA GLY A 426 -34.07 -48.29 -6.29
C GLY A 426 -34.95 -48.61 -7.51
N GLY A 427 -34.33 -48.64 -8.68
CA GLY A 427 -34.89 -49.20 -9.91
C GLY A 427 -34.05 -48.89 -11.16
N ASP A 428 -33.58 -49.94 -11.84
CA ASP A 428 -32.82 -49.94 -13.10
C ASP A 428 -33.47 -49.12 -14.25
N HIS A 429 -32.66 -48.46 -15.09
CA HIS A 429 -32.56 -48.71 -16.56
C HIS A 429 -31.72 -47.67 -17.34
N ASP A 430 -30.81 -48.21 -18.16
CA ASP A 430 -30.27 -47.81 -19.48
C ASP A 430 -30.41 -46.38 -20.06
N GLY A 431 -29.26 -45.82 -20.49
CA GLY A 431 -29.10 -45.24 -21.84
C GLY A 431 -28.89 -43.71 -21.97
N PRO A 432 -28.21 -43.23 -23.06
CA PRO A 432 -27.42 -41.99 -23.03
C PRO A 432 -27.96 -40.83 -23.89
N GLY A 433 -27.48 -39.60 -23.62
CA GLY A 433 -27.39 -38.51 -24.60
C GLY A 433 -27.98 -37.15 -24.20
N GLY A 434 -27.34 -36.07 -24.68
CA GLY A 434 -28.01 -34.80 -24.99
C GLY A 434 -27.42 -33.54 -24.39
N ASP A 435 -26.87 -32.70 -25.26
CA ASP A 435 -26.54 -31.27 -25.09
C ASP A 435 -27.68 -30.43 -24.49
N HIS A 436 -27.35 -29.33 -23.80
CA HIS A 436 -27.70 -27.94 -24.18
C HIS A 436 -27.38 -26.91 -23.07
N ASP A 437 -26.45 -26.01 -23.42
CA ASP A 437 -26.45 -24.54 -23.39
C ASP A 437 -27.41 -23.70 -22.49
N HIS A 438 -26.90 -22.50 -22.14
CA HIS A 438 -27.49 -21.31 -21.49
C HIS A 438 -27.55 -21.30 -19.94
N GLY A 439 -27.16 -20.28 -19.18
CA GLY A 439 -26.78 -18.89 -19.45
C GLY A 439 -27.26 -17.99 -18.29
N TRP A 440 -26.39 -17.07 -17.84
CA TRP A 440 -26.67 -15.83 -17.09
C TRP A 440 -27.06 -15.85 -15.58
N GLY A 441 -26.31 -15.04 -14.79
CA GLY A 441 -26.92 -14.21 -13.74
C GLY A 441 -26.10 -13.90 -12.46
N SER A 442 -25.53 -12.68 -12.40
CA SER A 442 -25.44 -11.77 -11.23
C SER A 442 -24.63 -12.22 -9.99
N VAL A 443 -23.41 -11.73 -9.75
CA VAL A 443 -23.07 -10.47 -9.03
C VAL A 443 -23.95 -10.16 -7.82
N VAL A 444 -23.37 -10.25 -6.62
CA VAL A 444 -23.82 -9.50 -5.43
C VAL A 444 -22.59 -8.88 -4.78
N SER A 445 -22.51 -7.55 -4.89
CA SER A 445 -21.62 -6.68 -4.15
C SER A 445 -22.29 -6.35 -2.81
N CYS A 446 -21.60 -6.59 -1.69
CA CYS A 446 -22.05 -6.13 -0.37
C CYS A 446 -21.19 -4.95 0.07
N VAL A 447 -21.81 -3.78 0.02
CA VAL A 447 -21.40 -2.54 0.68
C VAL A 447 -21.64 -2.70 2.19
N VAL A 448 -20.65 -2.38 3.02
CA VAL A 448 -20.83 -2.23 4.47
C VAL A 448 -20.46 -0.79 4.85
N TYR A 449 -21.38 -0.17 5.59
CA TYR A 449 -21.36 1.19 6.11
C TYR A 449 -20.25 1.47 7.11
#